data_AF-A0A7Y1TFX9-F1
#
_entry.id   AF-A0A7Y1TFX9-F1
#
_cell.length_a   1.000
_cell.length_b   1.000
_cell.length_c   1.000
_cell.angle_alpha   90.00
_cell.angle_beta   90.00
_cell.angle_gamma   90.00
#
_symmetry.space_group_name_H-M   'P 1'
#
loop_
_entity.id
_entity.type
_entity.pdbx_description
1 polymer ?
#
loop_
_entity_poly.entity_id
_entity_poly.type
_entity_poly.pdbx_seq_one_letter_code
_entity_poly.pdbx_strand_id
1 'polypeptide(L)' 'MKDKFYAYIQALQNTICDKLEAIDGSATFKEDLWERPEGGGGRTRVIQNGNVFEKGGVNISAVHGELPDSM' A
#
# COMPACT_ATOMS: atom_id res chain seq x y z
N MET A 1 1.13 3.08 20.34
CA MET A 1 1.91 3.87 19.35
C MET A 1 1.85 3.24 17.97
N LYS A 2 2.08 1.92 17.86
CA LYS A 2 1.93 1.13 16.63
C LYS A 2 0.65 1.41 15.85
N ASP A 3 -0.52 1.34 16.49
CA ASP A 3 -1.81 1.50 15.78
C ASP A 3 -2.01 2.93 15.26
N LYS A 4 -1.57 3.93 16.02
CA LYS A 4 -1.58 5.34 15.57
C LYS A 4 -0.70 5.55 14.35
N PHE A 5 0.49 4.96 14.36
CA PHE A 5 1.40 5.02 13.21
C PHE A 5 0.82 4.29 12.00
N TYR A 6 0.25 3.09 12.20
CA TYR A 6 -0.35 2.33 11.11
C TYR A 6 -1.54 3.07 10.48
N ALA A 7 -2.42 3.65 11.30
CA ALA A 7 -3.53 4.48 10.80
C ALA A 7 -3.03 5.70 10.01
N TYR A 8 -1.96 6.35 10.48
CA TYR A 8 -1.33 7.45 9.75
C TYR A 8 -0.79 6.99 8.38
N ILE A 9 -0.10 5.85 8.32
CA ILE A 9 0.43 5.28 7.08
C ILE A 9 -0.70 4.87 6.12
N GLN A 10 -1.81 4.33 6.61
CA GLN A 10 -2.99 4.04 5.81
C GLN A 10 -3.61 5.31 5.20
N ALA A 11 -3.73 6.38 5.99
CA ALA A 11 -4.23 7.67 5.51
C ALA A 11 -3.29 8.31 4.48
N LEU A 12 -1.97 8.17 4.67
CA LEU A 12 -0.97 8.64 3.72
C LEU A 12 -1.06 7.88 2.39
N GLN A 13 -1.19 6.55 2.41
CA GLN A 13 -1.37 5.77 1.18
C GLN A 13 -2.64 6.18 0.43
N ASN A 14 -3.75 6.42 1.15
CA ASN A 14 -4.97 6.93 0.52
C ASN A 14 -4.70 8.28 -0.15
N THR A 15 -4.09 9.23 0.57
CA THR A 15 -3.78 10.57 0.05
C THR A 15 -2.90 10.50 -1.20
N ILE A 16 -1.87 9.66 -1.21
CA ILE A 16 -0.99 9.49 -2.36
C ILE A 16 -1.75 8.90 -3.55
N CYS A 17 -2.50 7.81 -3.34
CA CYS A 17 -3.30 7.20 -4.40
C CYS A 17 -4.29 8.19 -5.01
N ASP A 18 -5.10 8.86 -4.19
CA ASP A 18 -6.11 9.81 -4.65
C ASP A 18 -5.50 10.94 -5.50
N LYS A 19 -4.32 11.44 -5.11
CA LYS A 19 -3.63 12.50 -5.87
C LYS A 19 -3.04 11.98 -7.17
N LEU A 20 -2.49 10.77 -7.19
CA LEU A 20 -1.94 10.17 -8.40
C LEU A 20 -3.05 9.82 -9.40
N GLU A 21 -4.20 9.31 -8.96
CA GLU A 21 -5.37 9.08 -9.81
C GLU A 21 -5.91 10.38 -10.42
N ALA A 22 -5.97 11.45 -9.63
CA ALA A 22 -6.39 12.76 -10.12
C ALA A 22 -5.43 13.35 -11.17
N ILE A 23 -4.13 13.07 -11.07
CA ILE A 23 -3.12 13.47 -12.05
C ILE A 23 -3.22 12.61 -13.32
N ASP A 24 -3.43 11.30 -13.17
CA ASP A 24 -3.51 10.39 -14.30
C ASP A 24 -4.80 10.60 -15.14
N GLY A 25 -5.93 10.73 -14.45
CA GLY A 25 -7.22 11.03 -15.05
C GLY A 25 -7.87 9.89 -15.85
N SER A 26 -7.22 8.73 -16.03
CA SER A 26 -7.83 7.56 -16.70
C SER A 26 -7.71 6.25 -15.92
N ALA A 27 -6.57 5.98 -15.30
CA ALA A 27 -6.36 4.78 -14.49
C ALA A 27 -6.58 5.05 -13.00
N THR A 28 -7.07 4.02 -12.30
CA THR A 28 -7.23 4.00 -10.85
C THR A 28 -6.39 2.88 -10.24
N PHE A 29 -6.04 3.01 -8.96
CA PHE A 29 -5.38 1.97 -8.21
C PHE A 29 -6.33 0.79 -7.99
N LYS A 30 -5.81 -0.42 -8.20
CA LYS A 30 -6.41 -1.68 -7.76
C LYS A 30 -5.79 -2.07 -6.44
N GLU A 31 -6.65 -2.33 -5.46
CA GLU A 31 -6.26 -2.73 -4.11
C GLU A 31 -6.22 -4.26 -4.00
N ASP A 32 -5.18 -4.74 -3.32
CA ASP A 32 -5.04 -6.12 -2.88
C ASP A 32 -4.66 -6.12 -1.39
N LEU A 33 -5.58 -6.65 -0.58
CA LEU A 33 -5.39 -6.84 0.85
C LEU A 33 -4.92 -8.27 1.08
N TRP A 34 -3.82 -8.41 1.80
CA TRP A 34 -3.25 -9.72 2.09
C TRP A 34 -2.84 -9.83 3.55
N GLU A 35 -2.86 -11.07 4.03
CA GLU A 35 -2.45 -11.44 5.37
C GLU A 35 -1.38 -12.52 5.31
N ARG A 36 -0.54 -12.57 6.35
CA ARG A 36 0.49 -13.60 6.50
C ARG A 36 0.08 -14.60 7.57
N PRO A 37 0.19 -15.92 7.33
CA PRO A 37 -0.04 -16.93 8.36
C PRO A 37 0.79 -16.72 9.63
N GLU A 38 2.02 -16.20 9.48
CA GLU A 38 2.94 -15.93 10.59
C GLU A 38 2.65 -14.63 11.35
N GLY A 39 1.73 -13.80 10.85
CA GLY A 39 1.29 -12.58 11.51
C GLY A 39 1.42 -11.32 10.66
N GLY A 40 0.40 -10.47 10.77
CA GLY A 40 0.30 -9.21 10.07
C GLY A 40 -0.15 -9.37 8.62
N GLY A 41 0.20 -8.39 7.79
CA GLY A 41 -0.28 -8.33 6.42
C GLY A 41 0.10 -7.03 5.74
N GLY A 42 -0.64 -6.67 4.70
CA GLY A 42 -0.43 -5.43 3.99
C GLY A 42 -1.56 -5.08 3.03
N ARG A 43 -1.40 -3.91 2.43
CA ARG A 43 -2.29 -3.37 1.41
C ARG A 43 -1.45 -2.92 0.24
N THR A 44 -1.50 -3.69 -0.82
CA THR A 44 -0.86 -3.40 -2.09
C THR A 44 -1.84 -2.60 -2.94
N ARG A 45 -1.40 -1.48 -3.52
CA ARG A 45 -2.20 -0.73 -4.49
C ARG A 45 -1.41 -0.51 -5.75
N VAL A 46 -1.94 -0.94 -6.90
CA VAL A 46 -1.27 -0.85 -8.20
C VAL A 46 -2.13 -0.11 -9.22
N ILE A 47 -1.55 0.88 -9.89
CA ILE A 47 -2.13 1.60 -11.04
C ILE A 47 -1.39 1.18 -12.30
N GLN A 48 -2.09 0.95 -13.41
CA GLN A 48 -1.50 0.51 -14.67
C GLN A 48 -2.27 1.03 -15.88
N ASN A 49 -1.56 1.19 -17.00
CA ASN A 49 -2.11 1.59 -18.29
C ASN A 49 -2.86 2.92 -18.22
N GLY A 50 -2.35 3.86 -17.42
CA GLY A 50 -2.87 5.21 -17.30
C GLY A 50 -2.32 6.15 -18.39
N ASN A 51 -2.86 7.36 -18.45
CA ASN A 51 -2.40 8.38 -19.39
C ASN A 51 -1.03 8.94 -19.01
N VAL A 52 -0.72 8.97 -17.71
CA VAL A 52 0.52 9.51 -17.16
C VAL A 52 1.39 8.39 -16.61
N PHE A 53 0.79 7.44 -15.88
CA PHE A 53 1.51 6.33 -15.28
C PHE A 53 1.29 5.04 -16.09
N GLU A 54 2.33 4.57 -16.78
CA GLU A 54 2.34 3.24 -17.40
C GLU A 54 2.12 2.15 -16.32
N LYS A 55 2.83 2.27 -15.20
CA LYS A 55 2.69 1.40 -14.03
C LYS A 55 3.18 2.10 -12.77
N GLY A 56 2.46 1.94 -11.66
CA GLY A 56 2.82 2.49 -10.36
C GLY A 56 2.31 1.62 -9.21
N GLY A 57 2.94 1.73 -8.05
CA GLY A 57 2.56 1.00 -6.86
C GLY A 57 2.77 1.82 -5.59
N VAL A 58 1.80 1.78 -4.68
CA VAL A 58 1.91 2.37 -3.35
C VAL A 58 1.51 1.28 -2.36
N ASN A 59 2.47 0.74 -1.62
CA ASN A 59 2.26 -0.43 -0.78
C ASN A 59 2.55 -0.12 0.68
N ILE A 60 1.75 -0.70 1.58
CA ILE A 60 2.01 -0.66 3.02
C ILE A 60 1.98 -2.07 3.58
N SER A 61 2.82 -2.33 4.57
CA SER A 61 2.89 -3.61 5.27
C SER A 61 2.97 -3.37 6.77
N ALA A 62 2.22 -4.14 7.54
CA ALA A 62 2.29 -4.21 8.99
C ALA A 62 2.47 -5.68 9.39
N VAL A 63 3.72 -6.14 9.37
CA VAL A 63 4.10 -7.52 9.70
C VAL A 63 4.56 -7.61 11.15
N HIS A 64 4.33 -8.77 11.76
CA HIS A 64 4.82 -9.08 13.10
C HIS A 64 4.99 -10.59 13.22
N GLY A 65 5.93 -11.02 14.05
CA GLY A 65 6.27 -12.42 14.24
C GLY A 65 7.60 -12.52 14.98
N GLU A 66 8.14 -13.73 15.02
CA GLU A 66 9.50 -13.93 15.54
C GLU A 66 10.53 -13.30 14.59
N LEU A 67 11.61 -12.79 15.18
CA LEU A 67 12.74 -12.29 14.41
C LEU A 67 13.49 -13.49 13.82
N PRO A 68 13.70 -13.55 12.49
CA PRO A 68 14.47 -14.62 11.89
C PRO A 68 15.95 -14.51 12.29
N ASP A 69 16.62 -15.65 12.42
CA ASP A 69 18.04 -15.74 12.82
C ASP A 69 19.01 -15.01 11.86
N SER A 70 18.56 -14.69 10.65
CA SER A 70 19.35 -14.02 9.61
C SER A 70 19.29 -12.49 9.64
N MET A 71 18.73 -11.89 10.68
CA MET A 71 18.73 -10.43 10.90
C MET A 71 19.98 -9.95 11.61
#